data_AF-A0A952ZVP4-F1
#
_entry.id   AF-A0A952ZVP4-F1
#
_cell.length_a   1.000
_cell.length_b   1.000
_cell.length_c   1.000
_cell.angle_alpha   90.00
_cell.angle_beta   90.00
_cell.angle_gamma   90.00
#
_symmetry.space_group_name_H-M   'P 1'
#
loop_
_entity.id
_entity.type
_entity.pdbx_description
1 polymer ?
#
loop_
_entity_poly.entity_id
_entity_poly.type
_entity_poly.pdbx_seq_one_letter_code
_entity_poly.pdbx_strand_id
1 'polypeptide(L)'
;MSPEKTTIDAWVAIIGTLTLGVSIWNLFAVRRAASHQRVSVTVTGERLRWVQELRTATAEFIGTADALTAAPSPGATKAEDLLIALATQGRRIQVLLQPTEPNEADILIQQLVDEIRGQIGAGKFSEAALKCRALLAAVQSHTNTEWSKVKAEARQGELPS
;
A
#
# COMPACT_ATOMS: atom_id res chain seq x y z
N MET A 1 53.51 -49.69 5.02
CA MET A 1 52.34 -48.79 5.14
C MET A 1 51.18 -49.49 4.44
N SER A 2 50.13 -49.90 5.17
CA SER A 2 49.09 -50.79 4.64
C SER A 2 48.12 -50.03 3.72
N PRO A 3 47.82 -50.52 2.50
CA PRO A 3 46.96 -49.83 1.51
C PRO A 3 45.52 -49.59 2.01
N GLU A 4 45.11 -50.29 3.06
CA GLU A 4 43.80 -50.16 3.70
C GLU A 4 43.64 -48.84 4.50
N LYS A 5 44.72 -48.28 5.03
CA LYS A 5 44.65 -46.98 5.76
C LYS A 5 44.47 -45.80 4.80
N THR A 6 45.12 -45.85 3.64
CA THR A 6 45.05 -44.79 2.63
C THR A 6 43.67 -44.65 1.98
N THR A 7 42.90 -45.74 1.88
CA THR A 7 41.53 -45.68 1.35
C THR A 7 40.54 -45.09 2.37
N ILE A 8 40.69 -45.44 3.65
CA ILE A 8 39.87 -44.89 4.74
C ILE A 8 40.09 -43.37 4.87
N ASP A 9 41.34 -42.91 4.86
CA ASP A 9 41.66 -41.48 4.94
C ASP A 9 41.09 -40.70 3.75
N ALA A 10 41.11 -41.29 2.55
CA ALA A 10 40.51 -40.69 1.35
C ALA A 10 38.98 -40.58 1.46
N TRP A 11 38.29 -41.60 1.98
CA TRP A 11 36.84 -41.55 2.19
C TRP A 11 36.44 -40.51 3.23
N VAL A 12 37.19 -40.40 4.34
CA VAL A 12 36.94 -39.38 5.37
C VAL A 12 37.11 -37.97 4.80
N ALA A 13 38.14 -37.75 3.97
CA ALA A 13 38.36 -36.47 3.31
C ALA A 13 37.20 -36.10 2.36
N ILE A 14 36.73 -37.04 1.54
CA ILE A 14 35.61 -36.84 0.60
C ILE A 14 34.33 -36.45 1.36
N ILE A 15 33.98 -37.21 2.39
CA ILE A 15 32.79 -36.95 3.22
C ILE A 15 32.89 -35.59 3.90
N GLY A 16 34.07 -35.24 4.43
CA GLY A 16 34.33 -33.93 5.04
C GLY A 16 34.10 -32.78 4.04
N THR A 17 34.64 -32.89 2.83
CA THR A 17 34.46 -31.87 1.79
C THR A 17 33.01 -31.73 1.31
N LEU A 18 32.27 -32.84 1.15
CA LEU A 18 30.86 -32.82 0.78
C LEU A 18 30.01 -32.13 1.87
N THR A 19 30.27 -32.45 3.13
CA THR A 19 29.54 -31.87 4.27
C THR A 19 29.77 -30.37 4.37
N LEU A 20 31.01 -29.91 4.16
CA LEU A 20 31.33 -28.49 4.10
C LEU A 20 30.64 -27.79 2.91
N GLY A 21 30.62 -28.43 1.74
CA GLY A 21 29.91 -27.92 0.55
C GLY A 21 28.42 -27.72 0.79
N VAL A 22 27.74 -28.72 1.36
CA VAL A 22 26.32 -28.64 1.72
C VAL A 22 26.07 -27.56 2.78
N SER A 23 26.96 -27.42 3.76
CA SER A 23 26.84 -26.41 4.82
C SER A 23 26.95 -24.99 4.28
N ILE A 24 27.92 -24.75 3.38
CA ILE A 24 28.09 -23.45 2.71
C ILE A 24 26.87 -23.15 1.82
N TRP A 25 26.39 -24.14 1.08
CA TRP A 25 25.19 -23.99 0.25
C TRP A 25 23.95 -23.64 1.08
N ASN A 26 23.72 -24.33 2.20
CA ASN A 26 22.63 -24.01 3.12
C ASN A 26 22.76 -22.59 3.69
N LEU A 27 23.96 -22.17 4.08
CA LEU A 27 24.20 -20.82 4.58
C LEU A 27 23.85 -19.75 3.51
N PHE A 28 24.24 -20.00 2.26
CA PHE A 28 23.91 -19.12 1.14
C PHE A 28 22.41 -19.10 0.83
N ALA A 29 21.76 -20.26 0.80
CA ALA A 29 20.33 -20.39 0.57
C ALA A 29 19.51 -19.67 1.65
N VAL A 30 19.83 -19.88 2.93
CA VAL A 30 19.16 -19.23 4.07
C VAL A 30 19.36 -17.72 4.05
N ARG A 31 20.58 -17.23 3.78
CA ARG A 31 20.83 -15.78 3.68
C ARG A 31 20.06 -15.15 2.53
N ARG A 32 20.01 -15.80 1.37
CA ARG A 32 19.26 -15.31 0.22
C ARG A 32 17.77 -15.26 0.53
N ALA A 33 17.21 -16.35 1.08
CA ALA A 33 15.80 -16.41 1.50
C ALA A 33 15.44 -15.32 2.53
N ALA A 34 16.27 -15.13 3.56
CA ALA A 34 16.05 -14.12 4.59
C ALA A 34 16.06 -12.67 4.05
N SER A 35 16.88 -12.37 3.04
CA SER A 35 16.90 -11.05 2.40
C SER A 35 15.61 -10.75 1.63
N HIS A 36 15.10 -11.74 0.88
CA HIS A 36 13.86 -11.59 0.11
C HIS A 36 12.63 -11.46 1.03
N GLN A 37 12.58 -12.22 2.13
CA GLN A 37 11.50 -12.11 3.12
C GLN A 37 11.46 -10.73 3.79
N ARG A 38 12.61 -10.15 4.17
CA ARG A 38 12.65 -8.82 4.81
C ARG A 38 12.13 -7.72 3.88
N VAL A 39 12.54 -7.71 2.61
CA VAL A 39 12.08 -6.73 1.63
C VAL A 39 10.56 -6.86 1.39
N SER A 40 10.05 -8.08 1.26
CA SER A 40 8.61 -8.33 1.07
C SER A 40 7.76 -7.86 2.25
N VAL A 41 8.18 -8.12 3.48
CA VAL A 41 7.47 -7.71 4.70
C VAL A 41 7.43 -6.18 4.84
N THR A 42 8.53 -5.48 4.55
CA THR A 42 8.58 -4.01 4.60
C THR A 42 7.66 -3.37 3.55
N VAL A 43 7.72 -3.83 2.29
CA VAL A 43 6.86 -3.31 1.21
C VAL A 43 5.37 -3.56 1.50
N THR A 44 5.04 -4.72 2.07
CA THR A 44 3.67 -5.06 2.50
C THR A 44 3.18 -4.11 3.59
N GLY A 45 4.02 -3.83 4.61
CA GLY A 45 3.69 -2.90 5.69
C GLY A 45 3.49 -1.47 5.21
N GLU A 46 4.35 -0.99 4.31
CA GLU A 46 4.22 0.34 3.70
C GLU A 46 2.95 0.45 2.85
N ARG A 47 2.61 -0.57 2.05
CA ARG A 47 1.36 -0.60 1.27
C ARG A 47 0.13 -0.56 2.17
N LEU A 48 0.14 -1.28 3.29
CA LEU A 48 -0.96 -1.24 4.27
C LEU A 48 -1.12 0.14 4.91
N ARG A 49 0.00 0.78 5.28
CA ARG A 49 0.00 2.14 5.81
C ARG A 49 -0.57 3.12 4.79
N TRP A 50 -0.13 3.03 3.54
CA TRP A 50 -0.62 3.85 2.44
C TRP A 50 -2.14 3.68 2.22
N VAL A 51 -2.65 2.44 2.19
CA VAL A 51 -4.11 2.16 2.10
C VAL A 51 -4.87 2.85 3.23
N GLN A 52 -4.36 2.78 4.46
CA GLN A 52 -5.00 3.40 5.61
C GLN A 52 -4.98 4.93 5.52
N GLU A 53 -3.85 5.51 5.12
CA GLU A 53 -3.71 6.96 4.92
C GLU A 53 -4.68 7.47 3.85
N LEU A 54 -4.85 6.74 2.74
CA LEU A 54 -5.80 7.09 1.68
C LEU A 54 -7.25 7.07 2.17
N ARG A 55 -7.63 6.04 2.95
CA ARG A 55 -8.98 5.94 3.55
C ARG A 55 -9.25 7.09 4.51
N THR A 56 -8.30 7.40 5.40
CA THR A 56 -8.43 8.49 6.37
C THR A 56 -8.52 9.83 5.66
N ALA A 57 -7.64 10.12 4.70
CA ALA A 57 -7.68 11.37 3.94
C ALA A 57 -9.00 11.53 3.16
N THR A 58 -9.51 10.45 2.58
CA THR A 58 -10.81 10.44 1.89
C THR A 58 -11.98 10.69 2.85
N ALA A 59 -11.97 10.06 4.03
CA ALA A 59 -13.01 10.26 5.03
C ALA A 59 -13.03 11.70 5.57
N GLU A 60 -11.85 12.28 5.83
CA GLU A 60 -11.70 13.69 6.21
C GLU A 60 -12.25 14.62 5.12
N PHE A 61 -11.86 14.38 3.86
CA PHE A 61 -12.34 15.16 2.71
C PHE A 61 -13.86 15.12 2.55
N ILE A 62 -14.46 13.92 2.62
CA ILE A 62 -15.91 13.75 2.54
C ILE A 62 -16.59 14.42 3.74
N GLY A 63 -16.05 14.27 4.95
CA GLY A 63 -16.62 14.91 6.14
C GLY A 63 -16.61 16.44 6.05
N THR A 64 -15.54 17.03 5.50
CA THR A 64 -15.47 18.47 5.24
C THR A 64 -16.44 18.90 4.14
N ALA A 65 -16.58 18.12 3.07
CA ALA A 65 -17.58 18.36 2.02
C ALA A 65 -19.00 18.32 2.59
N ASP A 66 -19.34 17.31 3.39
CA ASP A 66 -20.65 17.18 4.03
C ASP A 66 -20.92 18.35 4.98
N ALA A 67 -19.93 18.78 5.77
CA ALA A 67 -20.06 19.94 6.66
C ALA A 67 -20.36 21.25 5.90
N LEU A 68 -19.76 21.43 4.72
CA LEU A 68 -20.04 22.56 3.83
C LEU A 68 -21.47 22.51 3.27
N THR A 69 -21.99 21.30 3.00
CA THR A 69 -23.34 21.12 2.46
C THR A 69 -24.46 21.22 3.50
N ALA A 70 -24.17 20.87 4.77
CA ALA A 70 -25.15 20.76 5.83
C ALA A 70 -25.40 22.07 6.59
N ALA A 71 -24.51 23.05 6.47
CA ALA A 71 -24.61 24.31 7.20
C ALA A 71 -25.49 25.32 6.42
N PRO A 72 -26.66 25.75 6.96
CA PRO A 72 -27.56 26.68 6.26
C PRO A 72 -26.98 28.09 6.11
N SER A 73 -25.93 28.43 6.87
CA SER A 73 -25.04 29.58 6.66
C SER A 73 -23.91 29.46 7.69
N PRO A 74 -22.82 28.75 7.40
CA PRO A 74 -21.62 28.88 8.22
C PRO A 74 -21.20 30.34 8.12
N GLY A 75 -20.99 31.03 9.25
CA GLY A 75 -20.45 32.38 9.23
C GLY A 75 -19.21 32.44 8.32
N ALA A 76 -19.02 33.55 7.59
CA ALA A 76 -18.08 33.65 6.46
C ALA A 76 -16.69 33.03 6.75
N THR A 77 -16.13 33.29 7.93
CA THR A 77 -14.84 32.74 8.37
C THR A 77 -14.84 31.21 8.49
N LYS A 78 -15.89 30.60 9.03
CA LYS A 78 -15.99 29.15 9.18
C LYS A 78 -16.16 28.46 7.82
N ALA A 79 -16.84 29.10 6.87
CA ALA A 79 -16.98 28.59 5.51
C ALA A 79 -15.63 28.59 4.78
N GLU A 80 -14.87 29.68 4.92
CA GLU A 80 -13.55 29.83 4.31
C GLU A 80 -12.55 28.81 4.87
N ASP A 81 -12.52 28.61 6.19
CA ASP A 81 -11.67 27.60 6.84
C ASP A 81 -11.98 26.19 6.31
N LEU A 82 -13.26 25.85 6.13
CA LEU A 82 -13.68 24.57 5.59
C LEU A 82 -13.30 24.41 4.11
N LEU A 83 -13.34 25.47 3.31
CA LEU A 83 -12.90 25.43 1.92
C LEU A 83 -11.38 25.24 1.81
N ILE A 84 -10.61 25.87 2.69
CA ILE A 84 -9.15 25.69 2.78
C ILE A 84 -8.84 24.24 3.20
N ALA A 85 -9.54 23.73 4.21
CA ALA A 85 -9.41 22.35 4.65
C ALA A 85 -9.72 21.36 3.51
N LEU A 86 -10.83 21.58 2.79
CA LEU A 86 -11.23 20.76 1.65
C LEU A 86 -10.17 20.75 0.54
N ALA A 87 -9.60 21.91 0.20
CA ALA A 87 -8.54 22.01 -0.79
C ALA A 87 -7.26 21.29 -0.34
N THR A 88 -6.90 21.42 0.94
CA THR A 88 -5.72 20.79 1.54
C THR A 88 -5.86 19.26 1.54
N GLN A 89 -7.01 18.75 1.98
CA GLN A 89 -7.32 17.33 1.99
C GLN A 89 -7.38 16.75 0.56
N GLY A 90 -7.98 17.47 -0.39
CA GLY A 90 -7.99 17.05 -1.80
C GLY A 90 -6.57 16.91 -2.36
N ARG A 91 -5.66 17.83 -2.02
CA ARG A 91 -4.25 17.74 -2.40
C ARG A 91 -3.53 16.60 -1.67
N ARG A 92 -3.87 16.33 -0.41
CA ARG A 92 -3.34 15.17 0.32
C ARG A 92 -3.73 13.85 -0.36
N ILE A 93 -4.98 13.71 -0.81
CA ILE A 93 -5.42 12.55 -1.60
C ILE A 93 -4.58 12.44 -2.87
N GLN A 94 -4.42 13.54 -3.62
CA GLN A 94 -3.60 13.57 -4.84
C GLN A 94 -2.16 13.07 -4.62
N VAL A 95 -1.54 13.42 -3.49
CA VAL A 95 -0.17 12.96 -3.14
C VAL A 95 -0.14 11.47 -2.80
N LEU A 96 -1.22 10.94 -2.23
CA LEU A 96 -1.33 9.52 -1.93
C LEU A 96 -1.60 8.70 -3.19
N LEU A 97 -2.22 9.24 -4.22
CA LEU A 97 -2.37 8.53 -5.49
C LEU A 97 -1.01 8.36 -6.19
N GLN A 98 -0.88 7.33 -7.04
CA GLN A 98 0.40 7.03 -7.69
C GLN A 98 0.81 8.16 -8.64
N PRO A 99 1.95 8.84 -8.39
CA PRO A 99 2.30 10.07 -9.13
C PRO A 99 2.94 9.80 -10.50
N THR A 100 3.42 8.58 -10.76
CA THR A 100 4.25 8.28 -11.95
C THR A 100 3.54 7.39 -12.95
N GLU A 101 2.66 6.48 -12.50
CA GLU A 101 1.88 5.57 -13.35
C GLU A 101 0.47 5.40 -12.75
N PRO A 102 -0.41 6.41 -12.90
CA PRO A 102 -1.75 6.32 -12.33
C PRO A 102 -2.54 5.22 -13.05
N ASN A 103 -3.09 4.29 -12.27
CA ASN A 103 -4.04 3.31 -12.80
C ASN A 103 -5.43 3.95 -12.99
N GLU A 104 -6.36 3.22 -13.62
CA GLU A 104 -7.73 3.73 -13.85
C GLU A 104 -8.44 4.16 -12.56
N ALA A 105 -8.19 3.47 -11.43
CA ALA A 105 -8.79 3.83 -10.16
C ALA A 105 -8.19 5.12 -9.59
N ASP A 106 -6.88 5.34 -9.71
CA ASP A 106 -6.23 6.59 -9.31
C ASP A 106 -6.79 7.77 -10.11
N ILE A 107 -6.93 7.60 -11.43
CA ILE A 107 -7.51 8.62 -12.32
C ILE A 107 -8.94 8.94 -11.89
N LEU A 108 -9.76 7.92 -11.65
CA LEU A 108 -11.15 8.09 -11.22
C LEU A 108 -11.25 8.79 -9.86
N ILE A 109 -10.43 8.39 -8.88
CA ILE A 109 -10.42 9.03 -7.56
C ILE A 109 -10.03 10.50 -7.67
N GLN A 110 -8.98 10.82 -8.44
CA GLN A 110 -8.55 12.19 -8.67
C GLN A 110 -9.64 13.03 -9.35
N GLN A 111 -10.26 12.50 -10.40
CA GLN A 111 -11.37 13.17 -11.09
C GLN A 111 -12.52 13.47 -10.14
N LEU A 112 -12.93 12.52 -9.30
CA LEU A 112 -14.00 12.71 -8.33
C LEU A 112 -13.65 13.77 -7.28
N VAL A 113 -12.40 13.82 -6.80
CA VAL A 113 -11.94 14.87 -5.88
C VAL A 113 -12.04 16.25 -6.53
N ASP A 114 -11.59 16.40 -7.78
CA ASP A 114 -11.62 17.66 -8.49
C ASP A 114 -13.06 18.10 -8.82
N GLU A 115 -13.92 17.16 -9.22
CA GLU A 115 -15.33 17.40 -9.44
C GLU A 115 -16.02 17.87 -8.14
N ILE A 116 -15.82 17.20 -7.01
CA ILE A 116 -16.41 17.60 -5.73
C ILE A 116 -16.03 19.03 -5.36
N ARG A 117 -14.75 19.39 -5.51
CA ARG A 117 -14.26 20.75 -5.27
C ARG A 117 -14.91 21.76 -6.20
N GLY A 118 -15.01 21.42 -7.49
CA GLY A 118 -15.67 22.26 -8.49
C GLY A 118 -17.16 22.48 -8.21
N GLN A 119 -17.88 21.43 -7.83
CA GLN A 119 -19.30 21.50 -7.48
C GLN A 119 -19.52 22.34 -6.22
N ILE A 120 -18.71 22.13 -5.17
CA ILE A 120 -18.78 22.94 -3.94
C ILE A 120 -18.47 24.41 -4.23
N GLY A 121 -17.43 24.70 -5.02
CA GLY A 121 -17.11 26.07 -5.44
C GLY A 121 -18.22 26.74 -6.26
N ALA A 122 -19.03 25.96 -6.98
CA ALA A 122 -20.18 26.42 -7.73
C ALA A 122 -21.49 26.45 -6.92
N GLY A 123 -21.47 26.11 -5.63
CA GLY A 123 -22.67 26.04 -4.78
C GLY A 123 -23.59 24.85 -5.07
N LYS A 124 -23.11 23.85 -5.82
CA LYS A 124 -23.85 22.67 -6.28
C LYS A 124 -23.73 21.52 -5.28
N PHE A 125 -24.25 21.74 -4.08
CA PHE A 125 -24.07 20.86 -2.92
C PHE A 125 -24.70 19.47 -3.07
N SER A 126 -25.85 19.36 -3.74
CA SER A 126 -26.51 18.07 -4.02
C SER A 126 -25.68 17.18 -4.95
N GLU A 127 -25.09 17.77 -5.99
CA GLU A 127 -24.23 17.10 -6.94
C GLU A 127 -22.90 16.70 -6.29
N ALA A 128 -22.33 17.56 -5.45
CA ALA A 128 -21.16 17.24 -4.64
C ALA A 128 -21.41 16.03 -3.73
N ALA A 129 -22.56 15.95 -3.04
CA ALA A 129 -22.89 14.83 -2.16
C ALA A 129 -22.99 13.49 -2.90
N LEU A 130 -23.54 13.48 -4.12
CA LEU A 130 -23.56 12.28 -4.97
C LEU A 130 -22.14 11.84 -5.35
N LYS A 131 -21.28 12.80 -5.69
CA LYS A 131 -19.88 12.54 -6.03
C LYS A 131 -19.06 12.07 -4.83
N CYS A 132 -19.34 12.56 -3.61
CA CYS A 132 -18.74 12.03 -2.37
C CYS A 132 -19.01 10.53 -2.18
N ARG A 133 -20.24 10.07 -2.48
CA ARG A 133 -20.57 8.63 -2.42
C ARG A 133 -19.83 7.83 -3.49
N ALA A 134 -19.73 8.37 -4.71
CA ALA A 134 -18.95 7.75 -5.77
C ALA A 134 -17.47 7.66 -5.41
N LEU A 135 -16.90 8.71 -4.80
CA LEU A 135 -15.52 8.74 -4.31
C LEU A 135 -15.29 7.67 -3.24
N LEU A 136 -16.20 7.56 -2.26
CA LEU A 136 -16.13 6.53 -1.24
C LEU A 136 -16.11 5.12 -1.85
N ALA A 137 -17.02 4.85 -2.80
CA ALA A 137 -17.08 3.56 -3.48
C ALA A 137 -15.81 3.25 -4.28
N ALA A 138 -15.28 4.24 -5.01
CA ALA A 138 -14.05 4.10 -5.79
C ALA A 138 -12.85 3.78 -4.88
N VAL A 139 -12.67 4.52 -3.78
CA VAL A 139 -11.59 4.28 -2.80
C VAL A 139 -11.75 2.93 -2.10
N GLN A 140 -12.98 2.54 -1.75
CA GLN A 140 -13.22 1.21 -1.16
C GLN A 140 -12.85 0.09 -2.14
N SER A 141 -13.28 0.19 -3.40
CA SER A 141 -12.95 -0.79 -4.44
C SER A 141 -11.44 -0.89 -4.67
N HIS A 142 -10.78 0.26 -4.80
CA HIS A 142 -9.33 0.35 -5.01
C HIS A 142 -8.55 -0.27 -3.83
N THR A 143 -8.89 0.14 -2.61
CA THR A 143 -8.22 -0.37 -1.40
C THR A 143 -8.51 -1.84 -1.13
N ASN A 144 -9.67 -2.37 -1.50
CA ASN A 144 -9.98 -3.80 -1.41
C ASN A 144 -9.14 -4.62 -2.41
N THR A 145 -8.94 -4.08 -3.61
CA THR A 145 -8.06 -4.70 -4.62
C THR A 145 -6.63 -4.79 -4.07
N GLU A 146 -6.10 -3.70 -3.52
CA GLU A 146 -4.76 -3.68 -2.92
C GLU A 146 -4.65 -4.59 -1.69
N TRP A 147 -5.69 -4.65 -0.86
CA TRP A 147 -5.75 -5.58 0.26
C TRP A 147 -5.74 -7.05 -0.19
N SER A 148 -6.38 -7.37 -1.32
CA SER A 148 -6.35 -8.72 -1.89
C SER A 148 -4.96 -9.10 -2.41
N LYS A 149 -4.23 -8.15 -3.00
CA LYS A 149 -2.84 -8.33 -3.43
C LYS A 149 -1.93 -8.58 -2.22
N VAL A 150 -2.06 -7.77 -1.17
CA VAL A 150 -1.34 -7.97 0.09
C VAL A 150 -1.60 -9.35 0.69
N LYS A 151 -2.85 -9.83 0.69
CA LYS A 151 -3.18 -11.19 1.15
C LYS A 151 -2.53 -12.28 0.30
N ALA A 152 -2.49 -12.09 -1.03
CA ALA A 152 -1.85 -13.03 -1.94
C ALA A 152 -0.32 -13.06 -1.73
N GLU A 153 0.31 -11.90 -1.59
CA GLU A 153 1.74 -11.75 -1.27
C GLU A 153 2.09 -12.38 0.07
N ALA A 154 1.25 -12.20 1.11
CA ALA A 154 1.45 -12.84 2.41
C ALA A 154 1.40 -14.38 2.32
N ARG A 155 0.44 -14.94 1.56
CA ARG A 155 0.34 -16.39 1.33
C ARG A 155 1.49 -16.95 0.47
N GLN A 156 2.08 -16.15 -0.41
CA GLN A 156 3.26 -16.55 -1.20
C GLN A 156 4.57 -16.38 -0.41
N GLY A 157 4.61 -15.46 0.55
CA GLY A 157 5.69 -15.31 1.53
C GLY A 157 5.73 -16.43 2.58
N GLU A 158 4.60 -17.10 2.81
CA GLU A 158 4.51 -18.41 3.46
C GLU A 158 4.96 -19.52 2.50
N LEU A 159 6.26 -19.55 2.14
CA LEU A 159 6.86 -20.82 1.72
C LEU A 159 7.04 -21.70 2.96
N PRO A 160 6.42 -22.90 3.01
CA PRO A 160 6.78 -23.90 4.00
C PRO A 160 8.12 -24.52 3.59
N SER A 161 9.16 -24.24 4.37
CA SER A 161 10.30 -25.13 4.57
C SER A 161 11.02 -24.76 5.85
#